data_AF-A0A510UX86-F1
#
_entry.id   AF-A0A510UX86-F1
#
_cell.length_a   1.000
_cell.length_b   1.000
_cell.length_c   1.000
_cell.angle_alpha   90.00
_cell.angle_beta   90.00
_cell.angle_gamma   90.00
#
_symmetry.space_group_name_H-M   'P 1'
#
loop_
_entity.id
_entity.type
_entity.pdbx_description
1 polymer ?
#
loop_
_entity_poly.entity_id
_entity_poly.type
_entity_poly.pdbx_seq_one_letter_code
_entity_poly.pdbx_strand_id
1 'polypeptide(L)'
;MMDDLLEEMVNPAPAQADRARRRRLWATVTIVGLAAVGVTSLTTSALFTDNETTSDAIKTGSVNLTMDAVSFSVPVDNMLPGASIVAPIEVRNAGSLRYQYAISYEAENGAGNGTGALTDRLRLAIFTRTAGNCTLDGTTSATGRIGRSSSTNAFGLATSLTPIVGDPADYANAENRFLSATESEDLCVRIDFDVDADNTYQDTSATLTLKFDARQLDFDPSQPDESGVTGP
;
A
#
# COMPACT_ATOMS: atom_id res chain seq x y z
N MET A 1 -111.55 20.29 47.97
CA MET A 1 -111.01 20.08 46.61
C MET A 1 -110.36 21.37 46.11
N MET A 2 -109.47 21.97 46.93
CA MET A 2 -108.69 23.18 46.64
C MET A 2 -107.21 22.99 46.99
N ASP A 3 -106.82 21.78 47.36
CA ASP A 3 -105.47 21.47 47.86
C ASP A 3 -104.49 21.08 46.72
N ASP A 4 -105.00 20.59 45.58
CA ASP A 4 -104.16 20.24 44.41
C ASP A 4 -103.51 21.45 43.71
N LEU A 5 -104.15 22.63 43.74
CA LEU A 5 -103.60 23.84 43.11
C LEU A 5 -102.52 24.52 43.96
N LEU A 6 -102.50 24.26 45.27
CA LEU A 6 -101.49 24.81 46.18
C LEU A 6 -100.23 23.96 46.21
N GLU A 7 -100.32 22.67 45.88
CA GLU A 7 -99.16 21.76 45.86
C GLU A 7 -98.30 21.93 44.59
N GLU A 8 -98.89 22.36 43.46
CA GLU A 8 -98.16 22.62 42.21
C GLU A 8 -97.35 23.94 42.24
N MET A 9 -97.71 24.89 43.10
CA MET A 9 -97.01 26.19 43.22
C MET A 9 -95.76 26.16 44.13
N VAL A 10 -95.56 25.11 44.92
CA VAL A 10 -94.47 25.05 45.90
C VAL A 10 -93.16 24.51 45.30
N ASN A 11 -93.20 23.85 44.14
CA ASN A 11 -91.99 23.26 43.55
C ASN A 11 -92.01 23.29 42.01
N PRO A 12 -91.58 24.38 41.35
CA PRO A 12 -91.48 24.40 39.91
C PRO A 12 -90.50 23.32 39.43
N ALA A 13 -90.86 22.53 38.42
CA ALA A 13 -89.98 21.51 37.86
C ALA A 13 -88.63 22.15 37.46
N PRO A 14 -87.48 21.57 37.85
CA PRO A 14 -86.18 22.19 37.65
C PRO A 14 -85.93 22.45 36.16
N ALA A 15 -85.55 23.67 35.82
CA ALA A 15 -85.32 24.08 34.44
C ALA A 15 -84.31 23.14 33.76
N GLN A 16 -84.69 22.56 32.61
CA GLN A 16 -83.88 21.62 31.81
C GLN A 16 -82.48 22.17 31.44
N ALA A 17 -82.27 23.49 31.54
CA ALA A 17 -81.02 24.18 31.27
C ALA A 17 -79.84 23.72 32.16
N ASP A 18 -80.11 23.25 33.39
CA ASP A 18 -79.06 22.89 34.34
C ASP A 18 -78.31 21.61 33.96
N ARG A 19 -78.97 20.66 33.29
CA ARG A 19 -78.33 19.39 32.85
C ARG A 19 -77.29 19.64 31.76
N ALA A 20 -77.59 20.55 30.83
CA ALA A 20 -76.66 20.91 29.75
C ALA A 20 -75.44 21.66 30.29
N ARG A 21 -75.64 22.56 31.26
CA ARG A 21 -74.56 23.32 31.90
C ARG A 21 -73.63 22.42 32.72
N ARG A 22 -74.19 21.48 33.49
CA ARG A 22 -73.40 20.48 34.24
C ARG A 22 -72.62 19.56 33.32
N ARG A 23 -73.20 19.08 32.22
CA ARG A 23 -72.47 18.25 31.23
C ARG A 23 -71.30 18.99 30.58
N ARG A 24 -71.47 20.27 30.24
CA ARG A 24 -70.37 21.10 29.69
C ARG A 24 -69.26 21.35 30.71
N LEU A 25 -69.62 21.50 31.99
CA LEU A 25 -68.65 21.70 33.07
C LEU A 25 -67.85 20.41 33.35
N TRP A 26 -68.51 19.25 33.34
CA TRP A 26 -67.81 17.96 33.48
C TRP A 26 -66.90 17.65 32.29
N ALA A 27 -67.32 17.98 31.06
CA ALA A 27 -66.50 17.81 29.86
C ALA A 27 -65.23 18.69 29.88
N THR A 28 -65.35 19.94 30.35
CA THR A 28 -64.19 20.84 30.45
C THR A 28 -63.23 20.41 31.56
N VAL A 29 -63.73 19.96 32.71
CA VAL A 29 -62.90 19.41 33.80
C VAL A 29 -62.16 18.14 33.36
N THR A 30 -62.80 17.26 32.59
CA THR A 30 -62.14 16.04 32.08
C THR A 30 -61.06 16.34 31.04
N ILE A 31 -61.30 17.28 30.12
CA ILE A 31 -60.29 17.69 29.12
C ILE A 31 -59.07 18.33 29.81
N VAL A 32 -59.29 19.22 30.78
CA VAL A 32 -58.17 19.86 31.53
C VAL A 32 -57.45 18.84 32.42
N GLY A 33 -58.18 17.89 33.01
CA GLY A 33 -57.60 16.80 33.80
C GLY A 33 -56.72 15.86 32.96
N LEU A 34 -57.12 15.52 31.74
CA LEU A 34 -56.30 14.71 30.83
C LEU A 34 -55.02 15.43 30.38
N ALA A 35 -55.09 16.75 30.18
CA ALA A 35 -53.93 17.54 29.80
C ALA A 35 -52.87 17.61 30.92
N ALA A 36 -53.28 17.60 32.20
CA ALA A 36 -52.36 17.64 33.33
C ALA A 36 -51.59 16.30 33.54
N VAL A 37 -52.18 15.17 33.14
CA VAL A 37 -51.54 13.84 33.26
C VAL A 37 -50.57 13.56 32.09
N GLY A 38 -50.69 14.28 30.97
CA GLY A 38 -49.87 14.07 29.77
C GLY A 38 -48.49 14.73 29.77
N VAL A 39 -48.14 15.57 30.74
CA VAL A 39 -46.94 16.46 30.66
C VAL A 39 -45.71 15.92 31.42
N THR A 40 -45.81 14.80 32.16
CA THR A 40 -44.71 14.35 33.03
C THR A 40 -43.91 13.13 32.53
N SER A 41 -44.00 12.72 31.26
CA SER A 41 -43.30 11.50 30.79
C SER A 41 -42.87 11.50 29.33
N LEU A 42 -42.23 12.57 28.84
CA LEU A 42 -41.46 12.52 27.59
C LEU A 42 -40.16 13.33 27.72
N THR A 43 -39.31 12.97 28.69
CA THR A 43 -37.86 13.11 28.48
C THR A 43 -37.40 11.86 27.74
N THR A 44 -37.74 11.73 26.45
CA THR A 44 -36.96 10.87 25.57
C THR A 44 -35.59 11.53 25.46
N SER A 45 -34.66 11.05 26.27
CA SER A 45 -33.24 11.23 26.07
C SER A 45 -32.89 10.71 24.68
N ALA A 46 -33.02 11.56 23.66
CA ALA A 46 -32.27 11.42 22.43
C ALA A 46 -30.82 11.80 22.79
N LEU A 47 -30.14 10.86 23.46
CA LEU A 47 -28.70 10.75 23.31
C LEU A 47 -28.48 10.55 21.82
N PHE A 48 -27.87 11.54 21.17
CA PHE A 48 -27.19 11.30 19.90
C PHE A 48 -26.00 10.40 20.22
N THR A 49 -26.27 9.11 20.37
CA THR A 49 -25.24 8.09 20.26
C THR A 49 -25.19 7.72 18.80
N ASP A 50 -24.23 8.29 18.08
CA ASP A 50 -23.80 7.75 16.81
C ASP A 50 -23.06 6.44 17.11
N ASN A 51 -23.73 5.32 16.85
CA ASN A 51 -23.12 4.00 16.87
C ASN A 51 -22.80 3.66 15.41
N GLU A 52 -21.77 4.29 14.86
CA GLU A 52 -21.22 3.90 13.57
C GLU A 52 -20.61 2.51 13.73
N THR A 53 -21.26 1.51 13.14
CA THR A 53 -20.65 0.19 12.99
C THR A 53 -19.92 0.21 11.67
N THR A 54 -18.67 0.71 11.68
CA THR A 54 -17.79 0.50 10.52
C THR A 54 -17.41 -0.97 10.50
N SER A 55 -18.04 -1.74 9.61
CA SER A 55 -17.51 -3.05 9.25
C SER A 55 -16.40 -2.82 8.24
N ASP A 56 -15.20 -2.57 8.72
CA ASP A 56 -14.04 -2.66 7.85
C ASP A 56 -13.69 -4.14 7.72
N ALA A 57 -13.63 -4.63 6.50
CA ALA A 57 -13.13 -5.98 6.27
C ALA A 57 -11.64 -5.93 6.57
N ILE A 58 -11.18 -6.60 7.64
CA ILE A 58 -9.76 -6.84 7.88
C ILE A 58 -9.28 -7.74 6.74
N LYS A 59 -8.82 -7.12 5.66
CA LYS A 59 -8.18 -7.78 4.53
C LYS A 59 -6.69 -7.82 4.82
N THR A 60 -6.10 -9.00 4.73
CA THR A 60 -4.64 -9.10 4.73
C THR A 60 -4.12 -8.45 3.45
N GLY A 61 -3.14 -7.57 3.58
CA GLY A 61 -2.47 -7.04 2.41
C GLY A 61 -1.58 -8.10 1.72
N SER A 62 -1.22 -7.88 0.47
CA SER A 62 -0.34 -8.77 -0.30
C SER A 62 0.99 -8.08 -0.60
N VAL A 63 2.06 -8.89 -0.64
CA VAL A 63 3.34 -8.51 -1.24
C VAL A 63 3.39 -9.18 -2.61
N ASN A 64 3.43 -8.39 -3.68
CA ASN A 64 3.55 -8.90 -5.03
C ASN A 64 4.65 -8.13 -5.77
N LEU A 65 5.81 -8.78 -5.88
CA LEU A 65 6.92 -8.32 -6.69
C LEU A 65 6.67 -8.72 -8.13
N THR A 66 6.29 -7.76 -8.96
CA THR A 66 6.23 -7.97 -10.40
C THR A 66 7.41 -7.26 -11.04
N MET A 67 8.14 -7.98 -11.87
CA MET A 67 9.15 -7.42 -12.75
C MET A 67 8.71 -7.73 -14.16
N ASP A 68 8.85 -6.76 -15.05
CA ASP A 68 8.82 -7.09 -16.46
C ASP A 68 9.95 -8.11 -16.70
N ALA A 69 9.64 -9.15 -17.48
CA ALA A 69 10.62 -10.17 -17.82
C ALA A 69 11.85 -9.44 -18.37
N VAL A 70 12.94 -9.47 -17.62
CA VAL A 70 14.23 -8.94 -18.07
C VAL A 70 14.74 -9.94 -19.11
N SER A 71 14.13 -9.94 -20.29
CA SER A 71 14.79 -10.46 -21.47
C SER A 71 15.93 -9.47 -21.71
N PHE A 72 17.09 -9.82 -21.18
CA PHE A 72 18.37 -9.24 -21.54
C PHE A 72 18.61 -9.63 -23.00
N SER A 73 17.83 -9.07 -23.92
CA SER A 73 18.14 -9.10 -25.34
C SER A 73 19.22 -8.06 -25.53
N VAL A 74 20.43 -8.46 -25.15
CA VAL A 74 21.64 -7.73 -25.45
C VAL A 74 21.71 -7.63 -26.98
N PRO A 75 21.74 -6.43 -27.58
CA PRO A 75 21.91 -6.29 -29.02
C PRO A 75 23.30 -6.73 -29.52
N VAL A 76 24.18 -7.13 -28.61
CA VAL A 76 25.57 -7.46 -28.87
C VAL A 76 25.87 -8.89 -28.41
N ASP A 77 25.61 -9.84 -29.31
CA ASP A 77 26.26 -11.16 -29.30
C ASP A 77 27.81 -11.04 -29.34
N ASN A 78 28.36 -9.82 -29.50
CA ASN A 78 29.78 -9.55 -29.72
C ASN A 78 30.25 -8.27 -28.99
N MET A 79 30.31 -8.26 -27.66
CA MET A 79 30.96 -7.16 -26.94
C MET A 79 32.48 -7.17 -27.18
N LEU A 80 33.05 -6.00 -27.47
CA LEU A 80 34.49 -5.81 -27.56
C LEU A 80 35.08 -5.47 -26.19
N PRO A 81 36.35 -5.83 -25.92
CA PRO A 81 37.07 -5.34 -24.74
C PRO A 81 36.95 -3.81 -24.59
N GLY A 82 36.64 -3.34 -23.39
CA GLY A 82 36.41 -1.92 -23.09
C GLY A 82 35.00 -1.41 -23.41
N ALA A 83 34.15 -2.22 -24.03
CA ALA A 83 32.74 -1.86 -24.25
C ALA A 83 31.93 -1.93 -22.95
N SER A 84 30.87 -1.14 -22.90
CA SER A 84 29.88 -1.18 -21.85
C SER A 84 28.50 -1.32 -22.46
N ILE A 85 27.59 -1.96 -21.72
CA ILE A 85 26.17 -2.03 -22.06
C ILE A 85 25.33 -1.63 -20.85
N VAL A 86 24.11 -1.19 -21.10
CA VAL A 86 23.13 -0.84 -20.08
C VAL A 86 21.76 -1.44 -20.39
N ALA A 87 21.01 -1.75 -19.34
CA ALA A 87 19.66 -2.27 -19.43
C ALA A 87 18.77 -1.66 -18.33
N PRO A 88 17.62 -1.05 -18.70
CA PRO A 88 16.65 -0.59 -17.71
C PRO A 88 15.89 -1.78 -17.12
N ILE A 89 15.53 -1.68 -15.84
CA ILE A 89 14.68 -2.64 -15.12
C ILE A 89 13.66 -1.84 -14.33
N GLU A 90 12.37 -2.10 -14.54
CA GLU A 90 11.31 -1.57 -13.67
C GLU A 90 11.00 -2.61 -12.58
N VAL A 91 11.09 -2.17 -11.32
CA VAL A 91 10.66 -2.95 -10.15
C VAL A 91 9.33 -2.39 -9.70
N ARG A 92 8.28 -3.21 -9.71
CA ARG A 92 6.93 -2.78 -9.31
C ARG A 92 6.40 -3.54 -8.10
N ASN A 93 5.81 -2.81 -7.17
CA ASN A 93 5.00 -3.38 -6.11
C ASN A 93 3.53 -3.43 -6.55
N ALA A 94 3.11 -4.56 -7.11
CA ALA A 94 1.70 -4.78 -7.45
C ALA A 94 0.85 -5.22 -6.24
N GLY A 95 1.46 -5.27 -5.04
CA GLY A 95 0.80 -5.60 -3.79
C GLY A 95 0.13 -4.39 -3.14
N SER A 96 -0.44 -4.62 -1.96
CA SER A 96 -1.12 -3.60 -1.16
C SER A 96 -0.35 -3.18 0.10
N LEU A 97 0.84 -3.76 0.33
CA LEU A 97 1.72 -3.40 1.43
C LEU A 97 3.07 -2.95 0.90
N ARG A 98 3.74 -2.05 1.62
CA ARG A 98 5.15 -1.77 1.37
C ARG A 98 5.98 -3.01 1.68
N TYR A 99 7.00 -3.25 0.87
CA TYR A 99 8.00 -4.28 1.15
C TYR A 99 9.39 -3.68 1.16
N GLN A 100 10.31 -4.39 1.82
CA GLN A 100 11.72 -4.18 1.58
C GLN A 100 12.28 -5.27 0.69
N TYR A 101 13.30 -4.94 -0.10
CA TYR A 101 13.96 -5.90 -0.94
C TYR A 101 15.46 -5.64 -1.05
N ALA A 102 16.18 -6.73 -1.31
CA ALA A 102 17.60 -6.73 -1.62
C ALA A 102 17.82 -7.32 -3.02
N ILE A 103 18.96 -6.99 -3.63
CA ILE A 103 19.35 -7.51 -4.94
C ILE A 103 20.63 -8.31 -4.75
N SER A 104 20.59 -9.55 -5.21
CA SER A 104 21.75 -10.42 -5.33
C SER A 104 22.00 -10.74 -6.79
N TYR A 105 23.21 -11.17 -7.13
CA TYR A 105 23.54 -11.63 -8.47
C TYR A 105 24.45 -12.85 -8.42
N GLU A 106 24.43 -13.61 -9.51
CA GLU A 106 25.42 -14.63 -9.82
C GLU A 106 25.66 -14.65 -11.32
N ALA A 107 26.86 -15.04 -11.71
CA ALA A 107 27.24 -15.17 -13.10
C ALA A 107 27.84 -16.55 -13.38
N GLU A 108 27.46 -17.12 -14.51
CA GLU A 108 27.98 -18.39 -14.98
C GLU A 108 28.68 -18.16 -16.32
N ASN A 109 29.85 -18.78 -16.50
CA ASN A 109 30.47 -18.81 -17.82
C ASN A 109 29.63 -19.73 -18.73
N GLY A 110 29.30 -19.23 -19.92
CA GLY A 110 28.59 -19.98 -20.93
C GLY A 110 29.54 -20.77 -21.84
N ALA A 111 28.97 -21.45 -22.82
CA ALA A 111 29.73 -22.17 -23.83
C ALA A 111 30.43 -21.21 -24.80
N GLY A 112 31.55 -21.65 -25.36
CA GLY A 112 32.37 -20.86 -26.28
C GLY A 112 33.62 -21.61 -26.73
N ASN A 113 34.30 -21.09 -27.76
CA ASN A 113 35.59 -21.65 -28.22
C ASN A 113 36.79 -21.00 -27.53
N GLY A 114 36.61 -19.86 -26.85
CA GLY A 114 37.63 -19.25 -26.02
C GLY A 114 37.91 -20.04 -24.74
N THR A 115 39.11 -19.87 -24.19
CA THR A 115 39.55 -20.57 -22.96
C THR A 115 39.44 -19.70 -21.70
N GLY A 116 39.14 -18.40 -21.86
CA GLY A 116 38.98 -17.46 -20.75
C GLY A 116 37.62 -17.55 -20.08
N ALA A 117 37.57 -17.37 -18.76
CA ALA A 117 36.33 -17.19 -18.02
C ALA A 117 35.86 -15.74 -18.14
N LEU A 118 34.89 -15.48 -19.01
CA LEU A 118 34.39 -14.12 -19.27
C LEU A 118 33.90 -13.41 -17.99
N THR A 119 33.38 -14.15 -17.01
CA THR A 119 32.97 -13.62 -15.70
C THR A 119 34.09 -12.84 -14.99
N ASP A 120 35.36 -13.19 -15.22
CA ASP A 120 36.52 -12.54 -14.58
C ASP A 120 36.82 -11.16 -15.17
N ARG A 121 36.31 -10.89 -16.39
CA ARG A 121 36.53 -9.64 -17.13
C ARG A 121 35.28 -8.79 -17.24
N LEU A 122 34.17 -9.21 -16.63
CA LEU A 122 32.96 -8.43 -16.55
C LEU A 122 32.84 -7.75 -15.19
N ARG A 123 32.13 -6.62 -15.18
CA ARG A 123 31.79 -5.91 -13.96
C ARG A 123 30.37 -5.40 -14.03
N LEU A 124 29.63 -5.63 -12.97
CA LEU A 124 28.25 -5.21 -12.82
C LEU A 124 28.16 -3.99 -11.91
N ALA A 125 27.35 -3.03 -12.30
CA ALA A 125 26.91 -1.92 -11.46
C ALA A 125 25.40 -1.69 -11.62
N ILE A 126 24.73 -1.31 -10.53
CA ILE A 126 23.30 -0.99 -10.51
C ILE A 126 23.12 0.45 -10.08
N PHE A 127 22.28 1.18 -10.79
CA PHE A 127 21.97 2.59 -10.54
C PHE A 127 20.46 2.80 -10.39
N THR A 128 20.07 3.80 -9.60
CA THR A 128 18.73 4.38 -9.63
C THR A 128 18.67 5.44 -10.73
N ARG A 129 17.87 5.18 -11.76
CA ARG A 129 17.72 6.05 -12.94
C ARG A 129 16.36 5.82 -13.55
N THR A 130 15.64 6.90 -13.85
CA THR A 130 14.43 6.79 -14.66
C THR A 130 14.74 6.09 -15.98
N ALA A 131 13.80 5.31 -16.52
CA ALA A 131 14.04 4.46 -17.70
C ALA A 131 14.69 5.21 -18.88
N GLY A 132 14.25 6.44 -19.18
CA GLY A 132 14.81 7.28 -20.25
C GLY A 132 16.25 7.77 -20.02
N ASN A 133 16.78 7.65 -18.80
CA ASN A 133 18.14 8.02 -18.41
C ASN A 133 19.05 6.80 -18.19
N CYS A 134 18.57 5.58 -18.46
CA CYS A 134 19.41 4.39 -18.46
C CYS A 134 20.24 4.31 -19.76
N THR A 135 21.23 5.18 -19.86
CA THR A 135 22.15 5.28 -21.00
C THR A 135 23.60 5.11 -20.53
N LEU A 136 24.52 4.86 -21.47
CA LEU A 136 25.95 4.79 -21.16
C LEU A 136 26.45 6.07 -20.49
N ASP A 137 26.04 7.24 -21.02
CA ASP A 137 26.37 8.54 -20.45
C ASP A 137 25.74 8.73 -19.06
N GLY A 138 24.48 8.33 -18.89
CA GLY A 138 23.74 8.41 -17.62
C GLY A 138 24.32 7.57 -16.48
N THR A 139 25.20 6.62 -16.81
CA THR A 139 25.85 5.69 -15.86
C THR A 139 27.36 5.93 -15.71
N THR A 140 27.92 6.99 -16.31
CA THR A 140 29.34 7.37 -16.14
C THR A 140 29.63 7.93 -14.74
N SER A 141 28.69 8.68 -14.16
CA SER A 141 28.81 9.25 -12.82
C SER A 141 28.44 8.23 -11.74
N ALA A 142 29.17 8.23 -10.63
CA ALA A 142 28.85 7.41 -9.46
C ALA A 142 27.55 7.85 -8.74
N THR A 143 26.99 9.01 -9.09
CA THR A 143 25.75 9.53 -8.48
C THR A 143 24.62 8.52 -8.69
N GLY A 144 23.87 8.18 -7.63
CA GLY A 144 22.78 7.20 -7.71
C GLY A 144 23.22 5.76 -8.06
N ARG A 145 24.52 5.44 -8.00
CA ARG A 145 24.96 4.04 -7.99
C ARG A 145 24.58 3.43 -6.65
N ILE A 146 23.86 2.31 -6.68
CA ILE A 146 23.37 1.61 -5.49
C ILE A 146 24.08 0.29 -5.23
N GLY A 147 24.76 -0.29 -6.24
CA GLY A 147 25.48 -1.55 -6.09
C GLY A 147 26.58 -1.74 -7.13
N ARG A 148 27.60 -2.54 -6.80
CA ARG A 148 28.71 -2.93 -7.69
C ARG A 148 29.28 -4.30 -7.33
N SER A 149 29.62 -5.13 -8.31
CA SER A 149 30.10 -6.51 -8.12
C SER A 149 31.47 -6.66 -7.45
N SER A 150 32.25 -5.59 -7.36
CA SER A 150 33.65 -5.61 -6.94
C SER A 150 34.07 -4.33 -6.23
N SER A 151 35.21 -4.39 -5.52
CA SER A 151 35.85 -3.20 -4.95
C SER A 151 36.20 -2.19 -6.05
N THR A 152 36.44 -0.93 -5.67
CA THR A 152 36.62 0.18 -6.60
C THR A 152 37.68 -0.14 -7.68
N ASN A 153 37.19 -0.40 -8.90
CA ASN A 153 37.93 -0.64 -10.16
C ASN A 153 38.35 -2.08 -10.48
N ALA A 154 38.03 -3.08 -9.65
CA ALA A 154 38.27 -4.47 -10.01
C ALA A 154 37.23 -5.00 -11.02
N PHE A 155 37.63 -5.94 -11.87
CA PHE A 155 36.72 -6.79 -12.65
C PHE A 155 36.53 -8.13 -11.94
N GLY A 156 35.48 -8.86 -12.32
CA GLY A 156 35.08 -10.10 -11.69
C GLY A 156 33.62 -10.04 -11.26
N LEU A 157 32.87 -11.04 -11.71
CA LEU A 157 31.53 -11.35 -11.25
C LEU A 157 31.58 -12.57 -10.34
N ALA A 158 30.82 -12.55 -9.25
CA ALA A 158 30.66 -13.71 -8.39
C ALA A 158 29.94 -14.85 -9.12
N THR A 159 30.45 -16.07 -8.97
CA THR A 159 29.85 -17.30 -9.52
C THR A 159 28.90 -18.00 -8.54
N SER A 160 28.67 -17.40 -7.38
CA SER A 160 27.68 -17.82 -6.39
C SER A 160 26.84 -16.61 -6.02
N LEU A 161 25.56 -16.83 -5.76
CA LEU A 161 24.63 -15.78 -5.36
C LEU A 161 25.21 -14.88 -4.26
N THR A 162 25.48 -13.63 -4.63
CA THR A 162 26.14 -12.63 -3.78
C THR A 162 25.30 -11.35 -3.73
N PRO A 163 25.05 -10.79 -2.54
CA PRO A 163 24.36 -9.50 -2.41
C PRO A 163 25.14 -8.38 -3.09
N ILE A 164 24.44 -7.52 -3.83
CA ILE A 164 25.00 -6.33 -4.49
C ILE A 164 24.30 -5.03 -4.07
N VAL A 165 23.05 -5.12 -3.63
CA VAL A 165 22.29 -4.01 -3.03
C VAL A 165 21.57 -4.55 -1.81
N GLY A 166 21.85 -3.99 -0.63
CA GLY A 166 21.30 -4.50 0.61
C GLY A 166 21.80 -5.90 0.95
N ASP A 167 21.12 -6.55 1.89
CA ASP A 167 21.38 -7.93 2.28
C ASP A 167 20.06 -8.67 2.52
N PRO A 168 19.73 -9.72 1.76
CA PRO A 168 18.49 -10.47 1.96
C PRO A 168 18.43 -11.19 3.32
N ALA A 169 19.57 -11.41 3.99
CA ALA A 169 19.65 -12.05 5.30
C ALA A 169 19.62 -11.05 6.47
N ASP A 170 19.98 -9.79 6.25
CA ASP A 170 19.95 -8.74 7.27
C ASP A 170 18.87 -7.69 7.00
N TYR A 171 17.82 -7.74 7.81
CA TYR A 171 16.66 -6.87 7.69
C TYR A 171 16.94 -5.42 8.07
N ALA A 172 17.90 -5.18 8.96
CA ALA A 172 18.24 -3.85 9.45
C ALA A 172 19.28 -3.16 8.57
N ASN A 173 19.72 -3.83 7.49
CA ASN A 173 20.68 -3.28 6.55
C ASN A 173 20.11 -2.01 5.91
N ALA A 174 20.81 -0.89 6.11
CA ALA A 174 20.39 0.42 5.64
C ALA A 174 20.42 0.57 4.11
N GLU A 175 21.06 -0.36 3.40
CA GLU A 175 21.10 -0.43 1.93
C GLU A 175 19.94 -1.25 1.35
N ASN A 176 19.13 -1.91 2.18
CA ASN A 176 17.87 -2.52 1.75
C ASN A 176 16.96 -1.44 1.16
N ARG A 177 16.31 -1.80 0.06
CA ARG A 177 15.40 -0.89 -0.64
C ARG A 177 13.99 -1.06 -0.13
N PHE A 178 13.21 0.00 -0.14
CA PHE A 178 11.79 -0.01 0.24
C PHE A 178 10.96 0.44 -0.94
N LEU A 179 9.88 -0.29 -1.23
CA LEU A 179 8.92 0.10 -2.24
C LEU A 179 7.51 0.06 -1.67
N SER A 180 6.85 1.23 -1.67
CA SER A 180 5.47 1.38 -1.18
C SER A 180 4.48 0.61 -2.07
N ALA A 181 3.28 0.37 -1.55
CA ALA A 181 2.22 -0.30 -2.29
C ALA A 181 1.91 0.45 -3.59
N THR A 182 1.68 -0.29 -4.68
CA THR A 182 1.35 0.22 -6.02
C THR A 182 2.41 1.09 -6.71
N GLU A 183 3.52 1.41 -6.04
CA GLU A 183 4.63 2.18 -6.61
C GLU A 183 5.55 1.31 -7.47
N SER A 184 6.28 1.98 -8.36
CA SER A 184 7.40 1.40 -9.10
C SER A 184 8.67 2.23 -8.97
N GLU A 185 9.81 1.58 -9.16
CA GLU A 185 11.09 2.26 -9.30
C GLU A 185 11.88 1.74 -10.49
N ASP A 186 12.58 2.66 -11.15
CA ASP A 186 13.43 2.36 -12.29
C ASP A 186 14.89 2.18 -11.83
N LEU A 187 15.43 1.01 -12.18
CA LEU A 187 16.83 0.67 -12.03
C LEU A 187 17.52 0.62 -13.40
N CYS A 188 18.82 0.86 -13.40
CA CYS A 188 19.66 0.74 -14.58
C CYS A 188 20.86 -0.15 -14.27
N VAL A 189 20.93 -1.29 -14.95
CA VAL A 189 22.03 -2.24 -14.85
C VAL A 189 23.06 -1.86 -15.89
N ARG A 190 24.32 -1.73 -15.49
CA ARG A 190 25.46 -1.52 -16.37
C ARG A 190 26.41 -2.69 -16.27
N ILE A 191 26.85 -3.19 -17.42
CA ILE A 191 27.93 -4.16 -17.53
C ILE A 191 29.10 -3.51 -18.26
N ASP A 192 30.29 -3.58 -17.67
CA ASP A 192 31.54 -3.18 -18.30
C ASP A 192 32.35 -4.43 -18.64
N PHE A 193 32.92 -4.47 -19.85
CA PHE A 193 33.92 -5.46 -20.24
C PHE A 193 35.32 -4.85 -20.15
N ASP A 194 36.23 -5.55 -19.47
CA ASP A 194 37.62 -5.14 -19.31
C ASP A 194 38.30 -4.85 -20.64
N VAL A 195 39.00 -3.72 -20.70
CA VAL A 195 39.78 -3.30 -21.87
C VAL A 195 41.04 -4.13 -22.04
N ASP A 196 41.54 -4.72 -20.95
CA ASP A 196 42.73 -5.56 -20.93
C ASP A 196 42.42 -7.04 -21.24
N ALA A 197 41.19 -7.36 -21.66
CA ALA A 197 40.83 -8.71 -22.11
C ALA A 197 41.54 -9.04 -23.43
N ASP A 198 42.25 -10.17 -23.45
CA ASP A 198 42.97 -10.67 -24.62
C ASP A 198 42.12 -11.64 -25.47
N ASN A 199 42.75 -12.26 -26.48
CA ASN A 199 42.08 -13.18 -27.39
C ASN A 199 41.57 -14.47 -26.71
N THR A 200 41.95 -14.77 -25.46
CA THR A 200 41.40 -15.95 -24.76
C THR A 200 39.92 -15.81 -24.44
N TYR A 201 39.40 -14.58 -24.40
CA TYR A 201 38.00 -14.26 -24.17
C TYR A 201 37.19 -14.11 -25.47
N GLN A 202 37.82 -14.31 -26.64
CA GLN A 202 37.11 -14.32 -27.91
C GLN A 202 36.15 -15.51 -27.98
N ASP A 203 34.94 -15.29 -28.50
CA ASP A 203 33.92 -16.34 -28.63
C ASP A 203 33.64 -17.06 -27.30
N THR A 204 33.60 -16.27 -26.22
CA THR A 204 33.15 -16.69 -24.88
C THR A 204 31.83 -16.03 -24.56
N SER A 205 31.07 -16.64 -23.65
CA SER A 205 29.79 -16.10 -23.19
C SER A 205 29.70 -16.15 -21.67
N ALA A 206 28.82 -15.34 -21.10
CA ALA A 206 28.48 -15.41 -19.69
C ALA A 206 26.99 -15.09 -19.52
N THR A 207 26.35 -15.80 -18.60
CA THR A 207 24.97 -15.56 -18.20
C THR A 207 25.00 -14.86 -16.85
N LEU A 208 24.34 -13.71 -16.75
CA LEU A 208 24.15 -12.98 -15.50
C LEU A 208 22.72 -13.19 -15.01
N THR A 209 22.57 -13.65 -13.77
CA THR A 209 21.29 -13.76 -13.09
C THR A 209 21.21 -12.69 -12.00
N LEU A 210 20.16 -11.88 -12.03
CA LEU A 210 19.79 -10.97 -10.94
C LEU A 210 18.63 -11.58 -10.16
N LYS A 211 18.77 -11.65 -8.84
CA LYS A 211 17.74 -12.13 -7.93
C LYS A 211 17.30 -10.99 -7.02
N PHE A 212 15.99 -10.79 -6.94
CA PHE A 212 15.38 -9.80 -6.09
C PHE A 212 14.62 -10.51 -4.98
N ASP A 213 15.08 -10.34 -3.75
CA ASP A 213 14.51 -10.97 -2.57
C ASP A 213 13.67 -9.91 -1.85
N ALA A 214 12.34 -9.97 -2.05
CA ALA A 214 11.39 -9.08 -1.40
C ALA A 214 10.78 -9.74 -0.15
N ARG A 215 10.59 -8.95 0.90
CA ARG A 215 9.94 -9.37 2.14
C ARG A 215 9.04 -8.28 2.69
N GLN A 216 7.98 -8.70 3.35
CA GLN A 216 7.14 -7.81 4.15
C GLN A 216 7.97 -7.21 5.30
N LEU A 217 7.58 -6.02 5.72
CA LEU A 217 8.09 -5.42 6.95
C LEU A 217 7.41 -6.03 8.17
N ASP A 218 8.12 -6.01 9.28
CA ASP A 218 7.53 -6.33 10.57
C ASP A 218 6.50 -5.25 10.91
N PHE A 219 5.35 -5.67 11.41
CA PHE A 219 4.28 -4.75 11.78
C PHE A 219 4.75 -3.78 12.86
N ASP A 220 4.71 -2.48 12.56
CA ASP A 220 4.95 -1.43 13.53
C ASP A 220 3.61 -0.89 14.06
N PRO A 221 3.26 -1.16 15.33
CA PRO A 221 2.00 -0.65 15.90
C PRO A 221 1.92 0.88 15.95
N SER A 222 3.04 1.60 15.80
CA SER A 222 3.08 3.05 15.68
C SER A 222 2.77 3.56 14.26
N GLN A 223 2.84 2.69 13.25
CA GLN A 223 2.50 2.97 11.86
C GLN A 223 1.49 1.92 11.33
N PRO A 224 0.21 2.00 11.75
CA PRO A 224 -0.78 0.98 11.39
C PRO A 224 -1.07 0.91 9.88
N ASP A 225 -0.72 1.95 9.12
CA ASP A 225 -0.73 1.94 7.66
C ASP A 225 0.65 1.56 7.11
N GLU A 226 0.82 0.26 6.88
CA GLU A 226 2.04 -0.32 6.28
C GLU A 226 2.04 -0.24 4.74
N SER A 227 1.13 0.52 4.11
CA SER A 227 1.17 0.72 2.66
C SER A 227 2.35 1.60 2.22
N GLY A 228 2.88 2.44 3.14
CA GLY A 228 3.95 3.40 2.84
C GLY A 228 3.53 4.53 1.91
N VAL A 229 2.23 4.64 1.59
CA VAL A 229 1.65 5.77 0.88
C VAL A 229 1.29 6.80 1.95
N THR A 230 2.00 7.92 2.01
CA THR A 230 1.51 9.05 2.82
C THR A 230 0.15 9.42 2.27
N GLY A 231 -0.89 9.33 3.10
CA GLY A 231 -2.26 9.68 2.72
C GLY A 231 -2.38 11.06 2.06
N PRO A 232 -3.51 11.33 1.37
CA PRO A 232 -3.70 12.52 0.54
C PRO A 232 -3.39 13.85 1.25
#